data_AF-A0A1J1DYE7-F1
#
_entry.id   AF-A0A1J1DYE7-F1
#
_cell.length_a   1.000
_cell.length_b   1.000
_cell.length_c   1.000
_cell.angle_alpha   90.00
_cell.angle_beta   90.00
_cell.angle_gamma   90.00
#
_symmetry.space_group_name_H-M   'P 1'
#
loop_
_entity.id
_entity.type
_entity.pdbx_description
1 polymer ?
#
loop_
_entity_poly.entity_id
_entity_poly.type
_entity_poly.pdbx_seq_one_letter_code
_entity_poly.pdbx_strand_id
1 'polypeptide(L)'
;MIMDPNYLLIIAVILYVFIFDEIVNYFNYSYYDKPIPDVLRDVYDRKKYLESQDYKKVNYKFSLFNSLFKVILIVVFILSNGFSFLDELVRNYVDNELLISLIFIGALSFANDIISMPFSYYFTFMIESRFGFNTMTKRLFFLDLIKSLILKLIISATLLSAIIWFYQETGKDFWIYAWIVVISFSVFMNLFYSSIIVSPYFQQTDSIR
;
A
#
# COMPACT_ATOMS: atom_id res chain seq x y z
N MET A 1 29.56 11.77 13.04
CA MET A 1 28.31 11.55 13.78
C MET A 1 27.96 10.09 13.61
N ILE A 2 28.10 9.28 14.65
CA ILE A 2 27.78 7.84 14.60
C ILE A 2 26.26 7.74 14.57
N MET A 3 25.71 7.05 13.56
CA MET A 3 24.27 6.82 13.43
C MET A 3 23.79 6.01 14.64
N ASP A 4 22.64 6.37 15.21
CA ASP A 4 22.04 5.62 16.31
C ASP A 4 21.91 4.14 15.92
N PRO A 5 22.40 3.18 16.74
CA PRO A 5 22.27 1.75 16.48
C PRO A 5 20.83 1.31 16.16
N ASN A 6 19.82 2.01 16.67
CA ASN A 6 18.41 1.74 16.40
C ASN A 6 18.05 1.97 14.92
N TYR A 7 18.56 3.04 14.28
CA TYR A 7 18.31 3.29 12.86
C TYR A 7 18.97 2.22 11.97
N LEU A 8 20.18 1.79 12.34
CA LEU A 8 20.87 0.71 11.64
C LEU A 8 20.10 -0.61 11.73
N LEU A 9 19.53 -0.92 12.90
CA LEU A 9 18.67 -2.10 13.08
C LEU A 9 17.42 -2.03 12.20
N ILE A 10 16.73 -0.88 12.17
CA ILE A 10 15.53 -0.69 11.33
C ILE A 10 15.87 -0.88 9.85
N ILE A 11 16.96 -0.26 9.38
CA ILE A 11 17.42 -0.41 7.99
C ILE A 11 17.76 -1.87 7.70
N ALA A 12 18.45 -2.57 8.61
CA ALA A 12 18.79 -3.98 8.44
C ALA A 12 17.55 -4.86 8.31
N VAL A 13 16.51 -4.61 9.12
CA VAL A 13 15.23 -5.34 9.04
C VAL A 13 14.52 -5.06 7.71
N ILE A 14 14.45 -3.80 7.28
CA ILE A 14 13.84 -3.43 5.99
C ILE A 14 14.55 -4.14 4.83
N LEU A 15 15.88 -4.11 4.82
CA LEU A 15 16.69 -4.76 3.79
C LEU A 15 16.53 -6.29 3.83
N TYR A 16 16.50 -6.88 5.02
CA TYR A 16 16.26 -8.32 5.17
C TYR A 16 14.91 -8.73 4.57
N VAL A 17 13.83 -8.03 4.92
CA VAL A 17 12.49 -8.31 4.39
C VAL A 17 12.47 -8.16 2.87
N PHE A 18 13.02 -7.06 2.34
CA PHE A 18 13.11 -6.85 0.90
C PHE A 18 13.88 -7.96 0.17
N ILE A 19 15.05 -8.34 0.68
CA ILE A 19 15.87 -9.39 0.08
C ILE A 19 15.14 -10.72 0.11
N PHE A 20 14.49 -11.05 1.24
CA PHE A 20 13.74 -12.28 1.38
C PHE A 20 12.58 -12.37 0.38
N ASP A 21 11.77 -11.31 0.29
CA ASP A 21 10.66 -11.24 -0.67
C ASP A 21 11.16 -11.35 -2.11
N GLU A 22 12.26 -10.69 -2.43
CA GLU A 22 12.81 -10.70 -3.79
C GLU A 22 13.42 -12.05 -4.17
N ILE A 23 14.01 -12.77 -3.22
CA ILE A 23 14.45 -14.17 -3.43
C ILE A 23 13.26 -15.05 -3.79
N VAL A 24 12.15 -14.95 -3.06
CA VAL A 24 10.94 -15.73 -3.33
C VAL A 24 10.37 -15.38 -4.71
N ASN A 25 10.27 -14.10 -5.03
CA ASN A 25 9.77 -13.63 -6.32
C ASN A 25 10.68 -14.05 -7.49
N TYR A 26 11.99 -14.03 -7.29
CA TYR A 26 12.96 -14.50 -8.28
C TYR A 26 12.81 -15.99 -8.55
N PHE A 27 12.64 -16.81 -7.52
CA PHE A 27 12.37 -18.24 -7.71
C PHE A 27 11.08 -18.46 -8.50
N ASN A 28 10.00 -17.75 -8.19
CA ASN A 28 8.77 -17.80 -8.98
C ASN A 28 9.01 -17.41 -10.45
N TYR A 29 9.74 -16.32 -10.69
CA TYR A 29 10.10 -15.85 -12.02
C TYR A 29 10.89 -16.90 -12.83
N SER A 30 11.86 -17.56 -12.19
CA SER A 30 12.68 -18.59 -12.85
C SER A 30 11.87 -19.81 -13.31
N TYR A 31 10.67 -20.01 -12.77
CA TYR A 31 9.78 -21.12 -13.12
C TYR A 31 8.77 -20.76 -14.24
N TYR A 32 8.68 -19.49 -14.66
CA TYR A 32 7.72 -19.09 -15.69
C TYR A 32 8.01 -19.64 -17.09
N ASP A 33 9.21 -20.18 -17.36
CA ASP A 33 9.56 -20.76 -18.66
C ASP A 33 9.34 -22.28 -18.75
N LYS A 34 8.78 -22.90 -17.71
CA LYS A 34 8.51 -24.34 -17.75
C LYS A 34 7.42 -24.67 -18.77
N PRO A 35 7.55 -25.76 -19.54
CA PRO A 35 6.50 -26.18 -20.45
C PRO A 35 5.27 -26.66 -19.67
N ILE A 36 4.11 -26.61 -20.34
CA ILE A 36 2.87 -27.17 -19.80
C ILE A 36 3.09 -28.67 -19.55
N PRO A 37 2.83 -29.19 -18.32
CA PRO A 37 2.91 -30.61 -18.04
C PRO A 37 2.01 -31.42 -18.97
N ASP A 38 2.45 -32.62 -19.35
CA ASP A 38 1.77 -33.45 -20.36
C ASP A 38 0.32 -33.76 -20.00
N VAL A 39 0.04 -33.90 -18.71
CA VAL A 39 -1.28 -34.16 -18.12
C VAL A 39 -2.25 -32.98 -18.28
N LEU A 40 -1.77 -31.78 -18.60
CA LEU A 40 -2.56 -30.55 -18.69
C LEU A 40 -2.59 -29.95 -20.11
N ARG A 41 -2.02 -30.64 -21.11
CA ARG A 41 -1.92 -30.15 -22.49
C ARG A 41 -3.27 -30.01 -23.18
N ASP A 42 -4.25 -30.80 -22.77
CA ASP A 42 -5.63 -30.82 -23.26
C ASP A 42 -6.50 -29.73 -22.61
N VAL A 43 -6.13 -29.27 -21.42
CA VAL A 43 -6.84 -28.21 -20.68
C VAL A 43 -6.35 -26.81 -21.07
N TYR A 44 -5.04 -26.64 -21.28
CA TYR A 44 -4.45 -25.32 -21.55
C TYR A 44 -4.27 -25.04 -23.03
N ASP A 45 -4.88 -23.94 -23.49
CA ASP A 45 -4.52 -23.32 -24.76
C ASP A 45 -3.07 -22.81 -24.69
N ARG A 46 -2.21 -23.33 -25.58
CA ARG A 46 -0.78 -23.01 -25.61
C ARG A 46 -0.51 -21.52 -25.82
N LYS A 47 -1.32 -20.83 -26.64
CA LYS A 47 -1.14 -19.40 -26.91
C LYS A 47 -1.47 -18.58 -25.66
N LYS A 48 -2.60 -18.87 -25.01
CA LYS A 48 -3.00 -18.20 -23.76
C LYS A 48 -2.02 -18.48 -22.62
N TYR A 49 -1.46 -19.69 -22.57
CA TYR A 49 -0.42 -20.03 -21.60
C TYR A 49 0.81 -19.13 -21.78
N LEU A 50 1.34 -19.04 -23.00
CA LEU A 50 2.51 -18.19 -23.28
C LEU A 50 2.25 -16.71 -23.00
N GLU A 51 1.06 -16.22 -23.32
CA GLU A 51 0.63 -14.84 -23.02
C GLU A 51 0.56 -14.59 -21.50
N SER A 52 0.04 -15.55 -20.72
CA SER A 52 0.03 -15.48 -19.25
C SER A 52 1.43 -15.45 -18.66
N GLN A 53 2.36 -16.24 -19.20
CA GLN A 53 3.75 -16.25 -18.72
C GLN A 53 4.47 -14.94 -19.09
N ASP A 54 4.25 -14.35 -20.27
CA ASP A 54 4.79 -13.02 -20.62
C ASP A 54 4.25 -11.94 -19.68
N TYR A 55 2.95 -11.96 -19.37
CA TYR A 55 2.34 -11.06 -18.40
C TYR A 55 3.00 -11.15 -17.02
N LYS A 56 3.17 -12.37 -16.49
CA LYS A 56 3.83 -12.57 -15.19
C LYS A 56 5.27 -12.07 -15.19
N LYS A 57 6.01 -12.24 -16.29
CA LYS A 57 7.39 -11.74 -16.42
C LYS A 57 7.45 -10.22 -16.43
N VAL A 58 6.57 -9.55 -17.17
CA VAL A 58 6.48 -8.08 -17.21
C VAL A 58 6.12 -7.55 -15.82
N ASN A 59 5.12 -8.16 -15.16
CA ASN A 59 4.71 -7.80 -13.81
C ASN A 59 5.85 -7.97 -12.80
N TYR A 60 6.58 -9.08 -12.85
CA TYR A 60 7.73 -9.32 -11.98
C TYR A 60 8.78 -8.21 -12.13
N LYS A 61 9.21 -7.91 -13.36
CA LYS A 61 10.21 -6.86 -13.62
C LYS A 61 9.76 -5.49 -13.13
N PHE A 62 8.49 -5.15 -13.35
CA PHE A 62 7.92 -3.91 -12.85
C PHE A 62 7.86 -3.88 -11.32
N SER A 63 7.43 -4.98 -10.69
CA SER A 63 7.36 -5.12 -9.23
C SER A 63 8.74 -5.00 -8.59
N LEU A 64 9.76 -5.64 -9.15
CA LEU A 64 11.15 -5.53 -8.71
C LEU A 64 11.63 -4.07 -8.78
N PHE A 65 11.39 -3.36 -9.89
CA PHE A 65 11.79 -1.96 -10.02
C PHE A 65 11.07 -1.06 -9.00
N ASN A 66 9.75 -1.21 -8.85
CA ASN A 66 8.95 -0.44 -7.91
C ASN A 66 9.35 -0.69 -6.45
N SER A 67 9.54 -1.96 -6.07
CA SER A 67 9.97 -2.33 -4.71
C SER A 67 11.37 -1.81 -4.39
N LEU A 68 12.33 -1.97 -5.31
CA LEU A 68 13.68 -1.42 -5.16
C LEU A 68 13.65 0.10 -4.99
N PHE A 69 12.89 0.81 -5.82
CA PHE A 69 12.74 2.26 -5.72
C PHE A 69 12.18 2.67 -4.34
N LYS A 70 11.14 1.98 -3.85
CA LYS A 70 10.54 2.26 -2.53
C LYS A 70 11.52 1.99 -1.38
N VAL A 71 12.28 0.91 -1.44
CA VAL A 71 13.29 0.57 -0.42
C VAL A 71 14.42 1.60 -0.41
N ILE A 72 14.93 1.99 -1.57
CA ILE A 72 15.95 3.04 -1.66
C ILE A 72 15.40 4.35 -1.07
N LEU A 73 14.18 4.73 -1.43
CA LEU A 73 13.55 5.95 -0.94
C LEU A 73 13.44 5.96 0.59
N ILE A 74 12.91 4.89 1.21
CA ILE A 74 12.74 4.87 2.68
C ILE A 74 14.09 4.81 3.39
N VAL A 75 15.08 4.10 2.85
CA VAL A 75 16.44 4.07 3.41
C VAL A 75 17.07 5.45 3.35
N VAL A 76 17.01 6.13 2.20
CA VAL A 76 17.51 7.52 2.06
C VAL A 76 16.79 8.46 3.03
N PHE A 77 15.47 8.33 3.17
CA PHE A 77 14.67 9.14 4.08
C PHE A 77 15.05 8.92 5.55
N ILE A 78 15.33 7.68 5.97
CA ILE A 78 15.84 7.38 7.32
C ILE A 78 17.23 7.98 7.51
N LEU A 79 18.14 7.76 6.56
CA LEU A 79 19.52 8.23 6.63
C LEU A 79 19.62 9.77 6.65
N SER A 80 18.64 10.46 6.06
CA SER A 80 18.55 11.92 6.06
C SER A 80 17.83 12.50 7.29
N ASN A 81 17.51 11.69 8.31
CA ASN A 81 16.68 12.09 9.45
C ASN A 81 15.31 12.67 9.04
N GLY A 82 14.71 12.14 7.95
CA GLY A 82 13.50 12.68 7.37
C GLY A 82 12.29 12.69 8.32
N PHE A 83 12.22 11.72 9.24
CA PHE A 83 11.19 11.68 10.28
C PHE A 83 11.31 12.86 11.26
N SER A 84 12.52 13.11 11.78
CA SER A 84 12.77 14.24 12.69
C SER A 84 12.52 15.58 11.99
N PHE A 85 12.98 15.71 10.74
CA PHE A 85 12.74 16.91 9.93
C PHE A 85 11.24 17.20 9.77
N LEU A 86 10.43 16.17 9.46
CA LEU A 86 8.99 16.34 9.31
C LEU A 86 8.29 16.66 10.64
N ASP A 87 8.68 16.00 11.74
CA ASP A 87 8.12 16.27 13.07
C ASP A 87 8.40 17.71 13.51
N GLU A 88 9.65 18.18 13.38
CA GLU A 88 10.03 19.57 13.68
C GLU A 88 9.26 20.57 12.80
N LEU A 89 9.11 20.26 11.50
CA LEU A 89 8.36 21.11 10.58
C LEU A 89 6.91 21.25 11.04
N VAL A 90 6.24 20.17 11.41
CA VAL A 90 4.84 20.22 11.87
C VAL A 90 4.72 20.98 13.18
N ARG A 91 5.63 20.74 14.13
CA ARG A 91 5.66 21.42 15.45
C ARG A 91 5.86 22.93 15.33
N ASN A 92 6.51 23.42 14.27
CA ASN A 92 6.65 24.87 14.03
C ASN A 92 5.32 25.57 13.70
N TYR A 93 4.28 24.84 13.31
CA TYR A 93 2.98 25.41 12.93
C TYR A 93 1.83 25.02 13.86
N VAL A 94 2.02 24.02 14.71
CA VAL A 94 0.96 23.40 15.51
C VAL A 94 1.50 23.03 16.89
N ASP A 95 0.85 23.54 17.94
CA ASP A 95 1.24 23.26 19.34
C ASP A 95 0.49 22.07 19.96
N ASN A 96 -0.61 21.64 19.35
CA ASN A 96 -1.45 20.56 19.87
C ASN A 96 -0.90 19.18 19.47
N GLU A 97 -0.49 18.36 20.44
CA GLU A 97 0.11 17.03 20.22
C GLU A 97 -0.75 16.06 19.39
N LEU A 98 -2.09 16.13 19.52
CA LEU A 98 -3.00 15.33 18.71
C LEU A 98 -2.95 15.76 17.25
N LEU A 99 -3.02 17.07 16.99
CA LEU A 99 -2.94 17.61 15.64
C LEU A 99 -1.56 17.38 15.01
N ILE A 100 -0.46 17.49 15.79
CA ILE A 100 0.88 17.15 15.32
C ILE A 100 0.91 15.70 14.81
N SER A 101 0.40 14.75 15.61
CA SER A 101 0.37 13.33 15.25
C SER A 101 -0.47 13.06 13.99
N LEU A 102 -1.64 13.69 13.87
CA LEU A 102 -2.51 13.55 12.70
C LEU A 102 -1.86 14.10 11.43
N ILE A 103 -1.26 15.29 11.51
CA ILE A 103 -0.61 15.94 10.36
C ILE A 103 0.64 15.17 9.96
N PHE A 104 1.44 14.70 10.92
CA PHE A 104 2.64 13.91 10.65
C PHE A 104 2.30 12.62 9.88
N ILE A 105 1.35 11.83 10.38
CA ILE A 105 0.91 10.58 9.73
C ILE A 105 0.24 10.90 8.38
N GLY A 106 -0.57 11.95 8.32
CA GLY A 106 -1.23 12.40 7.10
C GLY A 106 -0.25 12.81 6.01
N ALA A 107 0.80 13.57 6.37
CA ALA A 107 1.84 14.03 5.45
C ALA A 107 2.67 12.86 4.90
N LEU A 108 3.08 11.91 5.76
CA LEU A 108 3.79 10.71 5.32
C LEU A 108 2.93 9.86 4.36
N SER A 109 1.65 9.66 4.72
CA SER A 109 0.70 8.90 3.89
C SER A 109 0.49 9.57 2.53
N PHE A 110 0.29 10.89 2.53
CA PHE A 110 0.08 11.68 1.32
C PHE A 110 1.32 11.68 0.42
N ALA A 111 2.51 11.83 0.99
CA ALA A 111 3.77 11.72 0.25
C ALA A 111 3.90 10.34 -0.40
N ASN A 112 3.60 9.26 0.33
CA ASN A 112 3.63 7.90 -0.22
C ASN A 112 2.61 7.70 -1.36
N ASP A 113 1.41 8.28 -1.25
CA ASP A 113 0.39 8.23 -2.29
C ASP A 113 0.86 8.94 -3.57
N ILE A 114 1.45 10.14 -3.45
CA ILE A 114 2.03 10.88 -4.59
C ILE A 114 3.13 10.06 -5.25
N ILE A 115 4.04 9.49 -4.45
CA ILE A 115 5.18 8.73 -4.95
C ILE A 115 4.71 7.44 -5.64
N SER A 116 3.67 6.78 -5.12
CA SER A 116 3.13 5.54 -5.68
C SER A 116 2.24 5.76 -6.91
N MET A 117 1.66 6.95 -7.05
CA MET A 117 0.76 7.32 -8.15
C MET A 117 1.33 7.06 -9.56
N PRO A 118 2.55 7.49 -9.93
CA PRO A 118 3.08 7.24 -11.27
C PRO A 118 3.26 5.74 -11.57
N PHE A 119 3.65 4.94 -10.56
CA PHE A 119 3.76 3.49 -10.70
C PHE A 119 2.40 2.86 -10.93
N SER A 120 1.38 3.24 -10.14
CA SER A 120 0.01 2.76 -10.33
C SER A 120 -0.53 3.11 -11.72
N TYR A 121 -0.32 4.36 -12.17
CA TYR A 121 -0.72 4.79 -13.50
C TYR A 121 -0.03 4.00 -14.61
N TYR A 122 1.29 3.80 -14.51
CA TYR A 122 2.05 3.00 -15.49
C TYR A 122 1.56 1.55 -15.52
N PHE A 123 1.35 0.95 -14.36
CA PHE A 123 0.83 -0.42 -14.27
C PHE A 123 -0.51 -0.56 -14.99
N THR A 124 -1.50 0.26 -14.66
CA THR A 124 -2.84 0.17 -15.25
C THR A 124 -2.87 0.53 -16.74
N PHE A 125 -2.26 1.65 -17.14
CA PHE A 125 -2.41 2.16 -18.50
C PHE A 125 -1.34 1.70 -19.50
N MET A 126 -0.22 1.13 -19.04
CA MET A 126 0.80 0.57 -19.93
C MET A 126 0.86 -0.94 -19.83
N ILE A 127 0.96 -1.50 -18.61
CA ILE A 127 1.10 -2.95 -18.44
C ILE A 127 -0.24 -3.65 -18.65
N GLU A 128 -1.27 -3.35 -17.85
CA GLU A 128 -2.57 -4.03 -17.98
C GLU A 128 -3.23 -3.77 -19.34
N SER A 129 -3.10 -2.55 -19.87
CA SER A 129 -3.58 -2.22 -21.22
C SER A 129 -2.89 -3.04 -22.31
N ARG A 130 -1.58 -3.33 -22.19
CA ARG A 130 -0.84 -4.15 -23.17
C ARG A 130 -1.40 -5.57 -23.27
N PHE A 131 -1.92 -6.12 -22.18
CA PHE A 131 -2.49 -7.46 -22.11
C PHE A 131 -4.04 -7.47 -22.17
N GLY A 132 -4.66 -6.32 -22.44
CA GLY A 132 -6.12 -6.21 -22.57
C GLY A 132 -6.89 -6.37 -21.25
N PHE A 133 -6.22 -6.31 -20.10
CA PHE A 133 -6.86 -6.42 -18.78
C PHE A 133 -7.40 -5.09 -18.25
N ASN A 134 -6.91 -3.96 -18.77
CA ASN A 134 -7.34 -2.66 -18.29
C ASN A 134 -8.78 -2.34 -18.71
N THR A 135 -9.67 -2.21 -17.74
CA THR A 135 -11.06 -1.74 -17.90
C THR A 135 -11.26 -0.32 -17.38
N MET A 136 -10.24 0.29 -16.77
CA MET A 136 -10.31 1.64 -16.22
C MET A 136 -10.07 2.71 -17.27
N THR A 137 -10.86 3.79 -17.20
CA THR A 137 -10.58 5.01 -17.95
C THR A 137 -9.70 5.95 -17.13
N LYS A 138 -8.93 6.84 -17.79
CA LYS A 138 -8.11 7.84 -17.10
C LYS A 138 -8.95 8.71 -16.16
N ARG A 139 -10.14 9.13 -16.60
CA ARG A 139 -11.07 9.91 -15.77
C ARG A 139 -11.45 9.16 -14.50
N LEU A 140 -11.83 7.87 -14.63
CA LEU A 140 -12.20 7.05 -13.49
C LEU A 140 -11.03 6.86 -12.52
N PHE A 141 -9.83 6.61 -13.04
CA PHE A 141 -8.61 6.47 -12.23
C PHE A 141 -8.35 7.68 -11.31
N PHE A 142 -8.38 8.90 -11.85
CA PHE A 142 -8.15 10.10 -11.02
C PHE A 142 -9.30 10.37 -10.03
N LEU A 143 -10.56 10.11 -10.44
CA LEU A 143 -11.70 10.24 -9.54
C LEU A 143 -11.61 9.26 -8.37
N ASP A 144 -11.27 8.00 -8.65
CA ASP A 144 -11.13 6.98 -7.62
C ASP A 144 -9.94 7.24 -6.70
N LEU A 145 -8.84 7.82 -7.23
CA LEU A 145 -7.72 8.28 -6.43
C LEU A 145 -8.17 9.34 -5.42
N ILE A 146 -8.91 10.37 -5.86
CA ILE A 146 -9.42 11.43 -4.97
C ILE A 146 -10.40 10.85 -3.94
N LYS A 147 -11.36 10.01 -4.36
CA LYS A 147 -12.30 9.35 -3.44
C LYS A 147 -11.57 8.51 -2.40
N SER A 148 -10.56 7.75 -2.81
CA SER A 148 -9.77 6.91 -1.92
C SER A 148 -8.96 7.74 -0.92
N LEU A 149 -8.42 8.89 -1.33
CA LEU A 149 -7.73 9.82 -0.44
C LEU A 149 -8.66 10.38 0.63
N ILE A 150 -9.84 10.86 0.23
CA ILE A 150 -10.84 11.39 1.17
C ILE A 150 -11.27 10.32 2.17
N LEU A 151 -11.58 9.11 1.68
CA LEU A 151 -12.00 8.00 2.53
C LEU A 151 -10.88 7.60 3.51
N LYS A 152 -9.63 7.48 3.02
CA LYS A 152 -8.46 7.19 3.85
C LYS A 152 -8.29 8.24 4.95
N LEU A 153 -8.40 9.53 4.63
CA LEU A 153 -8.28 10.63 5.59
C LEU A 153 -9.37 10.58 6.66
N ILE A 154 -10.63 10.34 6.28
CA ILE A 154 -11.74 10.24 7.23
C ILE A 154 -11.50 9.06 8.17
N ILE A 155 -11.21 7.88 7.62
CA ILE A 155 -11.00 6.66 8.42
C ILE A 155 -9.79 6.82 9.34
N SER A 156 -8.65 7.29 8.83
CA SER A 156 -7.43 7.43 9.63
C SER A 156 -7.61 8.48 10.72
N ALA A 157 -8.23 9.62 10.42
CA ALA A 157 -8.48 10.66 11.42
C ALA A 157 -9.43 10.18 12.52
N THR A 158 -10.52 9.49 12.18
CA THR A 158 -11.44 8.93 13.17
C THR A 158 -10.75 7.90 14.06
N LEU A 159 -10.02 6.95 13.47
CA LEU A 159 -9.36 5.88 14.22
C LEU A 159 -8.24 6.42 15.11
N LEU A 160 -7.39 7.30 14.59
CA LEU A 160 -6.31 7.92 15.36
C LEU A 160 -6.86 8.79 16.49
N SER A 161 -7.92 9.56 16.24
CA SER A 161 -8.54 10.38 17.29
C SER A 161 -9.09 9.51 18.43
N ALA A 162 -9.72 8.37 18.10
CA ALA A 162 -10.19 7.42 19.12
C ALA A 162 -9.03 6.83 19.93
N ILE A 163 -7.95 6.39 19.27
CA ILE A 163 -6.78 5.83 19.94
C ILE A 163 -6.15 6.87 20.88
N ILE A 164 -5.98 8.11 20.42
CA ILE A 164 -5.39 9.19 21.22
C ILE A 164 -6.30 9.55 22.41
N TRP A 165 -7.61 9.54 22.22
CA TRP A 165 -8.55 9.75 23.31
C TRP A 165 -8.41 8.67 24.41
N PHE A 166 -8.35 7.40 24.03
CA PHE A 166 -8.11 6.32 24.99
C PHE A 166 -6.75 6.46 25.68
N TYR A 167 -5.71 6.87 24.95
CA TYR A 167 -4.38 7.14 25.52
C TYR A 167 -4.45 8.20 26.63
N GLN A 168 -5.20 9.27 26.43
CA GLN A 168 -5.36 10.34 27.41
C GLN A 168 -6.17 9.91 28.64
N GLU A 169 -7.25 9.14 28.45
CA GLU A 169 -8.17 8.78 29.54
C GLU A 169 -7.71 7.58 30.39
N THR A 170 -7.10 6.57 29.76
CA THR A 170 -6.82 5.27 30.43
C THR A 170 -5.35 5.06 30.79
N GLY A 171 -4.48 6.01 30.41
CA GLY A 171 -3.08 6.03 30.81
C GLY A 171 -2.33 4.76 30.41
N LYS A 172 -1.98 3.90 31.37
CA LYS A 172 -1.17 2.69 31.12
C LYS A 172 -1.91 1.58 30.39
N ASP A 173 -3.23 1.48 30.57
CA ASP A 173 -4.05 0.40 29.99
C ASP A 173 -4.63 0.75 28.61
N PHE A 174 -4.25 1.90 28.05
CA PHE A 174 -4.77 2.41 26.78
C PHE A 174 -4.62 1.43 25.62
N TRP A 175 -3.55 0.64 25.63
CA TRP A 175 -3.24 -0.29 24.56
C TRP A 175 -4.33 -1.36 24.42
N ILE A 176 -4.98 -1.76 25.51
CA ILE A 176 -6.09 -2.74 25.49
C ILE A 176 -7.30 -2.12 24.80
N TYR A 177 -7.67 -0.90 25.17
CA TYR A 177 -8.80 -0.19 24.57
C TYR A 177 -8.55 0.16 23.10
N ALA A 178 -7.37 0.67 22.78
CA ALA A 178 -6.94 0.93 21.40
C ALA A 178 -6.99 -0.35 20.55
N TRP A 179 -6.52 -1.48 21.10
CA TRP A 179 -6.58 -2.77 20.43
C TRP A 179 -8.02 -3.24 20.18
N ILE A 180 -8.91 -3.13 21.18
CA ILE A 180 -10.34 -3.44 21.02
C ILE A 180 -10.96 -2.57 19.93
N VAL A 181 -10.71 -1.25 19.95
CA VAL A 181 -11.22 -0.32 18.93
C VAL A 181 -10.75 -0.72 17.54
N VAL A 182 -9.45 -0.99 17.37
CA VAL A 182 -8.87 -1.40 16.09
C VAL A 182 -9.49 -2.71 15.61
N ILE A 183 -9.62 -3.72 16.47
CA ILE A 183 -10.24 -5.00 16.08
C ILE A 183 -11.72 -4.82 15.73
N SER A 184 -12.49 -4.15 16.58
CA SER A 184 -13.91 -3.90 16.32
C SER A 184 -14.09 -3.14 15.02
N PHE A 185 -13.27 -2.12 14.77
CA PHE A 185 -13.25 -1.40 13.51
C PHE A 185 -12.85 -2.30 12.33
N SER A 186 -11.79 -3.10 12.44
CA SER A 186 -11.36 -4.02 11.38
C SER A 186 -12.42 -5.05 11.03
N VAL A 187 -13.09 -5.65 12.03
CA VAL A 187 -14.18 -6.61 11.82
C VAL A 187 -15.38 -5.90 11.19
N PHE A 188 -15.76 -4.73 11.70
CA PHE A 188 -16.84 -3.93 11.12
C PHE A 188 -16.54 -3.61 9.65
N MET A 189 -15.35 -3.08 9.35
CA MET A 189 -14.97 -2.80 7.97
C MET A 189 -14.93 -4.07 7.14
N ASN A 190 -14.42 -5.20 7.63
CA ASN A 190 -14.43 -6.44 6.86
C ASN A 190 -15.85 -6.88 6.46
N LEU A 191 -16.82 -6.74 7.36
CA LEU A 191 -18.22 -7.10 7.12
C LEU A 191 -18.96 -6.09 6.24
N PHE A 192 -18.71 -4.79 6.45
CA PHE A 192 -19.53 -3.73 5.89
C PHE A 192 -18.84 -2.92 4.78
N TYR A 193 -17.55 -3.13 4.50
CA TYR A 193 -16.81 -2.38 3.47
C TYR A 193 -17.46 -2.52 2.09
N SER A 194 -17.84 -3.75 1.71
CA SER A 194 -18.46 -3.97 0.41
C SER A 194 -19.82 -3.27 0.29
N SER A 195 -20.65 -3.33 1.33
CA SER A 195 -22.01 -2.77 1.32
C SER A 195 -22.05 -1.26 1.51
N ILE A 196 -21.23 -0.70 2.41
CA ILE A 196 -21.24 0.73 2.76
C ILE A 196 -20.35 1.55 1.82
N ILE A 197 -19.23 0.98 1.36
CA ILE A 197 -18.19 1.75 0.65
C ILE A 197 -18.11 1.35 -0.82
N VAL A 198 -17.94 0.07 -1.14
CA VAL A 198 -17.67 -0.37 -2.51
C VAL A 198 -18.91 -0.23 -3.41
N SER A 199 -20.03 -0.81 -2.99
CA SER A 199 -21.25 -0.86 -3.80
C SER A 199 -21.83 0.54 -4.13
N PRO A 200 -21.90 1.50 -3.21
CA PRO A 200 -22.44 2.82 -3.54
C PRO A 200 -21.45 3.80 -4.21
N TYR A 201 -20.14 3.67 -3.97
CA TYR A 201 -19.17 4.71 -4.40
C TYR A 201 -18.18 4.27 -5.49
N PHE A 202 -17.97 2.96 -5.68
CA PHE A 202 -16.94 2.41 -6.59
C PHE A 202 -17.48 1.45 -7.65
N GLN A 203 -18.63 0.77 -7.44
CA GLN A 203 -19.25 -0.09 -8.44
C GLN A 203 -20.47 0.60 -9.08
N GLN A 204 -20.55 0.60 -10.41
CA GLN A 204 -21.84 0.73 -11.10
C GLN A 204 -22.47 -0.65 -11.08
N THR A 205 -23.22 -0.96 -10.02
CA THR A 205 -24.11 -2.12 -10.07
C THR A 205 -25.25 -1.79 -11.02
N ASP A 206 -25.15 -2.25 -12.26
CA ASP A 206 -26.33 -2.43 -13.09
C ASP A 206 -27.24 -3.41 -12.34
N SER A 207 -28.40 -2.92 -11.91
CA SER A 207 -29.43 -3.78 -11.33
C SER A 207 -29.73 -4.88 -12.36
N ILE A 208 -29.45 -6.13 -12.03
CA ILE A 208 -29.91 -7.24 -12.85
C ILE A 208 -31.44 -7.17 -12.86
N ARG A 209 -32.01 -6.71 -13.98
CA ARG A 209 -33.44 -6.75 -14.28
C ARG A 209 -33.78 -8.06 -14.96
#